data_AF-A0A535A1M7-F1
#
_entry.id   AF-A0A535A1M7-F1
#
_cell.length_a   1.000
_cell.length_b   1.000
_cell.length_c   1.000
_cell.angle_alpha   90.00
_cell.angle_beta   90.00
_cell.angle_gamma   90.00
#
_symmetry.space_group_name_H-M   'P 1'
#
loop_
_entity.id
_entity.type
_entity.pdbx_description
1 polymer ?
#
loop_
_entity_poly.entity_id
_entity_poly.type
_entity_poly.pdbx_seq_one_letter_code
_entity_poly.pdbx_strand_id
1 'polypeptide(L)' 'MFRATIRAGSEEPLRLSGDVVPYDLQVLREHVLARRGLPTRLEVCLAPALRPAFLHAVRDLGRRGIELVFRS' A
#
# COMPACT_ATOMS: atom_id res chain seq x y z
N MET A 1 11.53 1.89 7.36
CA MET A 1 10.14 2.35 7.58
C MET A 1 9.44 2.88 6.33
N PHE A 2 8.16 2.57 6.16
CA PHE A 2 7.20 3.16 5.22
C PHE A 2 5.99 3.73 5.98
N ARG A 3 5.25 4.61 5.32
CA ARG A 3 3.92 5.08 5.72
C ARG A 3 2.99 4.90 4.54
N ALA A 4 1.85 4.28 4.74
CA ALA A 4 0.84 4.00 3.73
C ALA A 4 -0.49 4.65 4.12
N THR A 5 -1.18 5.21 3.13
CA THR A 5 -2.56 5.68 3.25
C THR A 5 -3.40 4.93 2.23
N ILE A 6 -4.41 4.21 2.69
CA ILE A 6 -5.35 3.46 1.86
C ILE A 6 -6.65 4.27 1.79
N ARG A 7 -7.02 4.67 0.58
CA ARG A 7 -8.29 5.34 0.26
C ARG A 7 -9.15 4.35 -0.52
N ALA A 8 -10.36 4.07 -0.05
CA ALA A 8 -11.33 3.25 -0.77
C ALA A 8 -12.73 3.82 -0.60
N GLY A 9 -13.45 4.03 -1.71
CA GLY A 9 -14.79 4.63 -1.67
C GLY A 9 -14.82 6.03 -1.04
N SER A 10 -15.90 6.33 -0.32
CA SER A 10 -16.13 7.60 0.40
C SER A 10 -15.78 7.54 1.89
N GLU A 11 -15.15 6.46 2.35
CA GLU A 11 -14.79 6.27 3.76
C GLU A 11 -13.55 7.08 4.16
N GLU A 12 -13.35 7.22 5.47
CA GLU A 12 -12.11 7.79 6.01
C GLU A 12 -10.88 6.97 5.60
N PRO A 13 -9.75 7.62 5.25
CA PRO A 13 -8.55 6.93 4.82
C PRO A 13 -7.89 6.15 5.97
N LEU A 14 -7.55 4.89 5.73
CA LEU A 14 -6.78 4.08 6.68
C LEU A 14 -5.29 4.40 6.55
N ARG A 15 -4.64 4.72 7.66
CA ARG A 15 -3.21 5.00 7.72
C ARG A 15 -2.48 3.84 8.40
N LEU A 16 -1.42 3.36 7.75
CA LEU A 16 -0.56 2.29 8.25
C LEU A 16 0.90 2.73 8.18
N SER A 17 1.74 2.23 9.06
CA SER A 17 3.18 2.45 9.02
C SER A 17 3.91 1.27 9.61
N GLY A 18 5.08 0.96 9.09
CA GLY A 18 5.90 -0.17 9.54
C GLY A 18 7.23 -0.19 8.83
N ASP A 19 8.03 -1.22 9.03
CA ASP A 19 9.24 -1.44 8.26
C ASP A 19 8.97 -2.16 6.94
N VAL A 20 9.89 -2.01 5.98
CA VAL A 20 9.75 -2.70 4.69
C VAL A 20 10.27 -4.12 4.87
N VAL A 21 9.54 -4.90 5.66
CA VAL A 21 9.80 -6.31 5.98
C VAL A 21 8.57 -7.14 5.62
N PRO A 22 8.71 -8.46 5.40
CA PRO A 22 7.60 -9.30 4.93
C PRO A 22 6.33 -9.20 5.78
N TYR A 23 6.47 -9.11 7.11
CA TYR A 23 5.35 -9.04 8.05
C TYR A 23 4.49 -7.78 7.85
N ASP A 24 5.07 -6.58 7.91
CA ASP A 24 4.32 -5.33 7.77
C ASP A 24 3.72 -5.17 6.36
N LEU A 25 4.42 -5.71 5.34
CA LEU A 25 3.91 -5.76 3.98
C LEU A 25 2.72 -6.71 3.85
N GLN A 26 2.72 -7.83 4.57
CA GLN A 26 1.57 -8.73 4.61
C GLN A 26 0.35 -8.03 5.23
N VAL A 27 0.53 -7.35 6.37
CA VAL A 27 -0.55 -6.58 7.04
C VAL A 27 -1.11 -5.51 6.10
N LEU A 28 -0.24 -4.77 5.41
CA LEU A 28 -0.66 -3.80 4.39
C LEU A 28 -1.52 -4.46 3.30
N ARG A 29 -1.11 -5.62 2.78
CA ARG A 29 -1.84 -6.35 1.74
C ARG A 29 -3.21 -6.79 2.22
N GLU A 30 -3.31 -7.32 3.43
CA GLU A 30 -4.59 -7.76 4.01
C GLU A 30 -5.59 -6.61 4.09
N HIS A 31 -5.15 -5.45 4.58
CA HIS A 31 -6.01 -4.26 4.61
C HIS A 31 -6.44 -3.79 3.22
N VAL A 32 -5.53 -3.79 2.26
CA VAL A 32 -5.83 -3.38 0.89
C VAL A 32 -6.82 -4.35 0.23
N LEU A 33 -6.62 -5.66 0.40
CA LEU A 33 -7.46 -6.70 -0.20
C LEU A 33 -8.84 -6.84 0.47
N ALA A 34 -8.96 -6.47 1.74
CA ALA A 34 -10.25 -6.44 2.45
C ALA A 34 -11.26 -5.47 1.82
N ARG A 35 -10.81 -4.50 1.01
CA ARG A 35 -11.63 -3.45 0.37
C ARG A 35 -12.13 -3.83 -1.03
N ARG A 36 -12.37 -5.13 -1.26
CA ARG A 36 -12.81 -5.66 -2.57
C ARG A 36 -14.03 -4.90 -3.11
N GLY A 37 -14.00 -4.59 -4.41
CA GLY A 37 -15.10 -3.94 -5.13
C GLY A 37 -15.11 -2.41 -5.04
N LEU A 38 -14.23 -1.81 -4.24
CA LEU A 38 -14.06 -0.36 -4.17
C LEU A 38 -12.85 0.09 -4.98
N PRO A 39 -12.93 1.22 -5.73
CA PRO A 39 -11.75 1.89 -6.26
C PRO A 39 -10.81 2.20 -5.10
N THR A 40 -9.64 1.54 -5.10
CA THR A 40 -8.69 1.61 -3.98
C THR A 40 -7.40 2.27 -4.45
N ARG A 41 -6.97 3.31 -3.73
CA ARG A 41 -5.71 4.02 -3.93
C ARG A 41 -4.83 3.84 -2.69
N LEU A 42 -3.63 3.33 -2.90
CA LEU A 42 -2.60 3.13 -1.90
C LEU A 42 -1.48 4.16 -2.12
N GLU A 43 -1.39 5.12 -1.20
CA GLU A 43 -0.38 6.18 -1.22
C GLU A 43 0.73 5.83 -0.23
N VAL A 44 1.98 5.73 -0.68
CA VAL A 44 3.09 5.27 0.16
C VAL A 44 4.22 6.28 0.18
N CYS A 45 4.60 6.70 1.39
CA CYS A 45 5.82 7.46 1.67
C CYS A 45 6.88 6.52 2.23
N LEU A 46 8.05 6.43 1.60
CA LEU A 46 9.17 5.62 2.09
C LEU A 46 10.50 6.11 1.49
N ALA A 47 11.62 5.77 2.14
CA ALA A 47 12.95 6.17 1.67
C ALA A 47 13.25 5.61 0.26
N PRO A 48 13.86 6.38 -0.66
CA PRO A 48 14.11 5.93 -2.04
C PRO A 48 14.82 4.58 -2.16
N ALA A 49 15.77 4.31 -1.26
CA ALA A 49 16.52 3.05 -1.20
C ALA A 49 15.64 1.81 -0.98
N LEU A 50 14.48 1.96 -0.33
CA LEU A 50 13.56 0.84 -0.03
C LEU A 50 12.51 0.62 -1.14
N ARG A 51 12.42 1.52 -2.12
CA ARG A 51 11.41 1.49 -3.18
C ARG A 51 11.46 0.24 -4.05
N PRO A 52 12.63 -0.31 -4.47
CA PRO A 52 12.68 -1.52 -5.26
C PRO A 52 12.09 -2.74 -4.53
N ALA A 53 12.47 -2.94 -3.27
CA ALA A 53 11.98 -4.03 -2.44
C ALA A 53 10.47 -3.93 -2.21
N PHE A 54 9.98 -2.73 -1.90
CA PHE A 54 8.55 -2.46 -1.73
C PHE A 54 7.76 -2.74 -3.01
N LEU A 55 8.19 -2.19 -4.15
CA LEU A 55 7.55 -2.39 -5.46
C LEU A 55 7.47 -3.86 -5.85
N HIS A 56 8.55 -4.62 -5.61
CA HIS A 56 8.55 -6.05 -5.89
C HIS A 56 7.46 -6.79 -5.10
N ALA A 57 7.33 -6.47 -3.80
CA ALA A 57 6.39 -7.12 -2.90
C ALA A 57 4.91 -6.74 -3.15
N VAL A 58 4.64 -5.56 -3.73
CA VAL A 58 3.27 -5.08 -3.99
C VAL A 58 2.89 -5.04 -5.46
N ARG A 59 3.74 -5.56 -6.36
CA ARG A 59 3.55 -5.51 -7.83
C ARG A 59 2.20 -6.04 -8.30
N ASP A 60 1.68 -7.06 -7.63
CA ASP A 60 0.39 -7.66 -7.97
C ASP A 60 -0.80 -6.79 -7.59
N LEU A 61 -0.67 -5.87 -6.63
CA LEU A 61 -1.77 -4.95 -6.26
C LEU A 61 -2.16 -4.07 -7.45
N GLY A 62 -1.18 -3.55 -8.20
CA GLY A 62 -1.47 -2.80 -9.43
C GLY A 62 -2.22 -3.63 -10.48
N ARG A 63 -1.90 -4.93 -10.61
CA ARG A 63 -2.63 -5.85 -11.51
C ARG A 63 -4.07 -6.13 -11.06
N ARG A 64 -4.37 -5.93 -9.78
CA ARG A 64 -5.71 -6.09 -9.20
C ARG A 64 -6.54 -4.79 -9.25
N GLY A 65 -6.07 -3.78 -9.99
CA GLY A 65 -6.77 -2.50 -10.17
C GLY A 65 -6.57 -1.51 -9.02
N ILE A 66 -5.55 -1.70 -8.19
CA ILE A 66 -5.23 -0.82 -7.06
C ILE A 66 -4.24 0.24 -7.53
N GLU A 67 -4.61 1.51 -7.40
CA GLU A 67 -3.74 2.62 -7.78
C GLU A 67 -2.61 2.76 -6.75
N LEU A 68 -1.36 2.61 -7.18
CA LEU A 68 -0.17 2.76 -6.34
C LEU A 68 0.46 4.14 -6.57
N VAL A 69 0.52 4.96 -5.52
CA VAL A 69 1.10 6.31 -5.58
C VAL A 69 2.26 6.41 -4.62
N PHE A 70 3.45 6.72 -5.14
CA PHE A 70 4.64 6.94 -4.31
C PHE A 70 4.79 8.43 -4.04
N ARG A 71 4.91 8.78 -2.76
CA ARG A 71 5.21 10.13 -2.31
C ARG A 71 6.62 10.15 -1.72
N SER A 72 7.38 11.17 -2.07
CA SER A 72 8.69 11.49 -1.50
C SER A 72 8.55 12.20 -0.16
#